data_AF-A0ABD2NZG6-F1
#
_entry.id   AF-A0ABD2NZG6-F1
#
_cell.length_a   1.000
_cell.length_b   1.000
_cell.length_c   1.000
_cell.angle_alpha   90.00
_cell.angle_beta   90.00
_cell.angle_gamma   90.00
#
_symmetry.space_group_name_H-M   'P 1'
#
loop_
_entity.id
_entity.type
_entity.pdbx_description
1 polymer ?
#
loop_
_entity_poly.entity_id
_entity_poly.type
_entity_poly.pdbx_seq_one_letter_code
_entity_poly.pdbx_strand_id
1 'polypeptide(L)'
;MEASECEFKKDNKPKKQWISDRSWKLIRKRPRMKTFGLTEGNLRNRYNRLTKEINGATKEDKSAYFDSICQEIEQGSFKSVPRDLFKKVKSLTKATEPPILTIKAKNAEKLTSKSVIERWKTYCQELMAGDSTDSHSYNRGVGTANSKTGSVKGCSKAH
;
A
#
# COMPACT_ATOMS: atom_id res chain seq x y z
N MET A 1 13.48 33.00 -28.76
CA MET A 1 13.20 31.57 -28.51
C MET A 1 12.08 31.52 -27.49
N GLU A 2 10.86 31.33 -27.98
CA GLU A 2 9.61 31.35 -27.22
C GLU A 2 9.54 30.10 -26.33
N ALA A 3 9.47 30.29 -25.02
CA ALA A 3 9.15 29.21 -24.10
C ALA A 3 7.66 28.91 -24.26
N SER A 4 7.34 27.82 -24.96
CA SER A 4 5.99 27.27 -25.05
C SER A 4 5.48 26.92 -23.65
N GLU A 5 4.67 27.80 -23.07
CA GLU A 5 3.92 27.53 -21.85
C GLU A 5 2.95 26.38 -22.13
N CYS A 6 3.32 25.18 -21.71
CA CYS A 6 2.48 24.01 -21.81
C CYS A 6 1.30 24.18 -20.83
N GLU A 7 0.14 24.58 -21.36
CA GLU A 7 -1.10 24.80 -20.62
C GLU A 7 -1.58 23.51 -19.93
N PHE A 8 -1.34 23.40 -18.63
CA PHE A 8 -1.85 22.28 -17.83
C PHE A 8 -3.36 22.43 -17.60
N LYS A 9 -4.14 21.46 -18.10
CA LYS A 9 -5.57 21.34 -17.80
C LYS A 9 -5.78 21.41 -16.28
N LYS A 10 -6.55 22.39 -15.81
CA LYS A 10 -6.98 22.48 -14.40
C LYS A 10 -7.76 21.21 -14.07
N ASP A 11 -7.20 20.36 -13.22
CA ASP A 11 -7.95 19.26 -12.59
C ASP A 11 -9.10 19.88 -11.79
N ASN A 12 -10.33 19.84 -12.31
CA ASN A 12 -11.57 20.29 -11.66
C ASN A 12 -12.00 19.36 -10.50
N LYS A 13 -11.07 18.64 -9.88
CA LYS A 13 -11.39 17.72 -8.80
C LYS A 13 -11.68 18.54 -7.53
N PRO A 14 -12.85 18.38 -6.91
CA PRO A 14 -13.14 19.08 -5.66
C PRO A 14 -12.16 18.63 -4.58
N LYS A 15 -11.70 19.60 -3.79
CA LYS A 15 -10.86 19.35 -2.61
C LYS A 15 -11.65 18.49 -1.62
N LYS A 16 -11.05 17.42 -1.11
CA LYS A 16 -11.68 16.59 -0.07
C LYS A 16 -11.68 17.35 1.26
N GLN A 17 -12.72 17.16 2.06
CA GLN A 17 -12.89 17.86 3.35
C GLN A 17 -11.74 17.62 4.33
N TRP A 18 -11.15 16.42 4.33
CA TRP A 18 -10.05 16.06 5.22
C TRP A 18 -8.67 16.53 4.74
N ILE A 19 -8.54 17.06 3.52
CA ILE A 19 -7.26 17.57 3.00
C ILE A 19 -7.14 19.04 3.39
N SER A 20 -6.01 19.48 3.94
CA SER A 20 -5.76 20.87 4.28
C SER A 20 -5.45 21.72 3.04
N ASP A 21 -5.57 23.06 3.15
CA ASP A 21 -5.17 23.94 2.05
C ASP A 21 -3.68 23.86 1.72
N ARG A 22 -2.85 23.57 2.72
CA ARG A 22 -1.41 23.36 2.56
C ARG A 22 -1.14 22.17 1.64
N SER A 23 -1.68 21.00 1.98
CA SER A 23 -1.52 19.77 1.18
C SER A 23 -2.17 19.91 -0.19
N TRP A 24 -3.32 20.58 -0.27
CA TRP A 24 -4.00 20.82 -1.55
C TRP A 24 -3.13 21.64 -2.52
N LYS A 25 -2.45 22.67 -2.03
CA LYS A 25 -1.48 23.45 -2.83
C LYS A 25 -0.34 22.58 -3.35
N LEU A 26 0.20 21.66 -2.54
CA LEU A 26 1.27 20.74 -2.95
C LEU A 26 0.78 19.74 -4.02
N ILE A 27 -0.41 19.17 -3.84
CA ILE A 27 -1.04 18.25 -4.80
C ILE A 27 -1.20 18.94 -6.17
N ARG A 28 -1.62 20.20 -6.20
CA ARG A 28 -1.78 20.98 -7.44
C ARG A 28 -0.46 21.27 -8.17
N LYS A 29 0.68 21.26 -7.47
CA LYS A 29 2.01 21.46 -8.08
C LYS A 29 2.56 20.19 -8.74
N ARG A 30 2.08 19.01 -8.35
CA ARG A 30 2.59 17.70 -8.81
C ARG A 30 2.44 17.46 -10.32
N PRO A 31 1.30 17.78 -10.99
CA PRO A 31 1.15 17.54 -12.43
C PRO A 31 2.20 18.28 -13.26
N ARG A 32 2.51 19.53 -12.88
CA ARG A 32 3.57 20.34 -13.52
C ARG A 32 4.91 19.62 -13.42
N MET A 33 5.31 19.20 -12.22
CA MET A 33 6.59 18.52 -11.99
C MET A 33 6.67 17.11 -12.58
N LYS A 34 5.55 16.42 -12.82
CA LYS A 34 5.54 15.07 -13.41
C LYS A 34 5.99 15.07 -14.87
N THR A 35 5.62 16.10 -15.63
CA THR A 35 5.98 16.20 -17.05
C THR A 35 7.48 16.49 -17.24
N PHE A 36 8.04 17.40 -16.43
CA PHE A 36 9.46 17.73 -16.45
C PHE A 36 10.33 16.65 -15.77
N GLY A 37 9.81 15.97 -14.75
CA GLY A 37 10.53 14.98 -13.95
C GLY A 37 10.78 13.62 -14.62
N LEU A 38 10.24 13.39 -15.82
CA LEU A 38 10.43 12.14 -16.58
C LEU A 38 11.69 12.14 -17.46
N THR A 39 12.25 13.33 -17.75
CA THR A 39 13.28 13.49 -18.79
C THR A 39 14.70 13.65 -18.22
N GLU A 40 14.88 14.21 -17.02
CA GLU A 40 16.20 14.47 -16.43
C GLU A 40 16.34 13.96 -14.98
N GLY A 41 17.54 13.48 -14.63
CA GLY A 41 17.84 12.92 -13.29
C GLY A 41 17.65 13.91 -12.12
N ASN A 42 17.99 15.18 -12.30
CA ASN A 42 17.79 16.22 -11.27
C ASN A 42 16.29 16.49 -11.03
N LEU A 43 15.51 16.58 -12.10
CA LEU A 43 14.07 16.82 -12.05
C LEU A 43 13.31 15.63 -11.45
N ARG A 44 13.79 14.40 -11.68
CA ARG A 44 13.27 13.18 -11.03
C ARG A 44 13.43 13.23 -9.51
N ASN A 45 14.59 13.67 -9.02
CA ASN A 45 14.82 13.81 -7.58
C ASN A 45 13.90 14.86 -6.94
N ARG A 46 13.69 16.00 -7.62
CA ARG A 46 12.74 17.03 -7.16
C ARG A 46 11.30 16.52 -7.15
N TYR A 47 10.88 15.77 -8.17
CA TYR A 47 9.56 15.14 -8.22
C TYR A 47 9.35 14.11 -7.10
N ASN A 48 10.37 13.29 -6.81
CA ASN A 48 10.32 12.31 -5.71
C ASN A 48 10.21 13.01 -4.35
N ARG A 49 10.99 14.07 -4.11
CA ARG A 49 10.90 14.89 -2.90
C ARG A 49 9.51 15.50 -2.73
N LEU A 50 8.96 16.11 -3.79
CA LEU A 50 7.61 16.67 -3.78
C LEU A 50 6.55 15.59 -3.51
N THR A 51 6.69 14.40 -4.10
CA THR A 51 5.75 13.29 -3.88
C THR A 51 5.82 12.80 -2.43
N LYS A 52 7.02 12.72 -1.85
CA LYS A 52 7.20 12.36 -0.44
C LYS A 52 6.58 13.40 0.50
N GLU A 53 6.75 14.68 0.18
CA GLU A 53 6.15 15.78 0.94
C GLU A 53 4.62 15.75 0.88
N ILE A 54 4.05 15.55 -0.31
CA ILE A 54 2.59 15.38 -0.49
C ILE A 54 2.09 14.21 0.36
N ASN A 55 2.76 13.06 0.31
CA ASN A 55 2.34 11.88 1.07
C ASN A 55 2.41 12.12 2.58
N GLY A 56 3.47 12.77 3.06
CA GLY A 56 3.61 13.15 4.47
C GLY A 56 2.48 14.08 4.93
N ALA A 57 2.29 15.19 4.22
CA ALA A 57 1.25 16.17 4.55
C ALA A 57 -0.17 15.57 4.46
N THR A 58 -0.42 14.70 3.49
CA THR A 58 -1.72 14.01 3.35
C THR A 58 -1.94 13.00 4.49
N LYS A 59 -0.88 12.38 5.01
CA LYS A 59 -0.97 11.47 6.15
C LYS A 59 -1.31 12.24 7.44
N GLU A 60 -0.63 13.36 7.66
CA GLU A 60 -0.87 14.28 8.79
C GLU A 60 -2.29 14.87 8.76
N ASP A 61 -2.73 15.34 7.60
CA ASP A 61 -4.09 15.85 7.39
C ASP A 61 -5.15 14.79 7.75
N LYS A 62 -4.90 13.55 7.32
CA LYS A 62 -5.82 12.44 7.58
C LYS A 62 -5.87 12.07 9.06
N SER A 63 -4.73 12.03 9.76
CA SER A 63 -4.72 11.79 11.21
C SER A 63 -5.42 12.92 11.96
N ALA A 64 -5.09 14.18 11.67
CA ALA A 64 -5.72 15.33 12.31
C ALA A 64 -7.25 15.37 12.09
N TYR A 65 -7.70 14.99 10.89
CA TYR A 65 -9.13 14.88 10.60
C TYR A 65 -9.81 13.80 11.46
N PHE A 66 -9.22 12.61 11.59
CA PHE A 66 -9.78 11.58 12.46
C PHE A 66 -9.75 12.00 13.93
N ASP A 67 -8.66 12.59 14.40
CA ASP A 67 -8.51 13.07 15.78
C ASP A 67 -9.60 14.11 16.11
N SER A 68 -9.87 15.04 15.18
CA SER A 68 -10.96 16.01 15.35
C SER A 68 -12.34 15.35 15.45
N ILE A 69 -12.62 14.30 14.66
CA ILE A 69 -13.88 13.58 14.74
C ILE A 69 -13.99 12.79 16.05
N CYS A 70 -12.90 12.16 16.51
CA CYS A 70 -12.85 11.48 17.80
C CYS A 70 -13.12 12.46 18.94
N GLN A 71 -12.49 13.62 18.92
CA GLN A 71 -12.70 14.68 19.90
C GLN A 71 -14.16 15.19 19.90
N GLU A 72 -14.74 15.39 18.72
CA GLU A 72 -16.17 15.74 18.58
C GLU A 72 -17.10 14.65 19.11
N ILE A 73 -16.74 13.37 18.94
CA ILE A 73 -17.48 12.23 19.48
C ILE A 73 -17.42 12.21 21.01
N GLU A 74 -16.22 12.37 21.58
CA GLU A 74 -15.98 12.41 23.02
C GLU A 74 -16.71 13.58 23.69
N GLN A 75 -16.71 14.76 23.06
CA GLN A 75 -17.40 15.95 23.56
C GLN A 75 -18.92 15.91 23.31
N GLY A 76 -19.35 15.38 22.15
CA GLY A 76 -20.76 15.26 21.76
C GLY A 76 -21.53 14.22 22.57
N SER A 77 -20.84 13.18 23.07
CA SER A 77 -21.32 12.21 24.06
C SER A 77 -21.92 12.89 25.30
N PHE A 78 -21.38 14.05 25.69
CA PHE A 78 -21.85 14.80 26.86
C PHE A 78 -23.10 15.67 26.60
N LYS A 79 -23.48 15.98 25.35
CA LYS A 79 -24.51 17.01 25.06
C LYS A 79 -25.51 16.75 23.91
N SER A 80 -25.39 15.74 23.04
CA SER A 80 -26.31 15.62 21.88
C SER A 80 -26.57 14.20 21.32
N VAL A 81 -27.67 14.11 20.55
CA VAL A 81 -28.44 12.93 20.15
C VAL A 81 -27.62 11.77 19.54
N PRO A 82 -27.78 10.52 20.02
CA PRO A 82 -27.00 9.35 19.59
C PRO A 82 -27.06 9.03 18.08
N ARG A 83 -28.05 9.58 17.36
CA ARG A 83 -28.24 9.38 15.92
C ARG A 83 -27.17 10.04 15.06
N ASP A 84 -26.74 11.26 15.37
CA ASP A 84 -25.73 11.95 14.56
C ASP A 84 -24.32 11.44 14.87
N LEU A 85 -24.09 11.02 16.12
CA LEU A 85 -22.91 10.27 16.53
C LEU A 85 -22.78 8.96 15.74
N PHE A 86 -23.87 8.20 15.66
CA PHE A 86 -23.90 6.94 14.91
C PHE A 86 -23.63 7.14 13.41
N LYS A 87 -24.12 8.23 12.80
CA LYS A 87 -23.81 8.55 11.39
C LYS A 87 -22.32 8.88 11.18
N LYS A 88 -21.70 9.66 12.09
CA LYS A 88 -20.26 9.97 12.02
C LYS A 88 -19.42 8.72 12.15
N VAL A 89 -19.69 7.88 13.16
CA VAL A 89 -19.00 6.60 13.33
C VAL A 89 -19.18 5.72 12.10
N LYS A 90 -20.40 5.57 11.59
CA LYS A 90 -20.68 4.78 10.37
C LYS A 90 -19.96 5.31 9.13
N SER A 91 -19.76 6.63 9.01
CA SER A 91 -18.99 7.20 7.91
C SER A 91 -17.50 6.88 7.99
N LEU A 92 -16.96 6.71 9.21
CA LEU A 92 -15.58 6.33 9.47
C LEU A 92 -15.35 4.82 9.31
N THR A 93 -16.27 4.01 9.82
CA THR A 93 -16.17 2.54 9.86
C THR A 93 -16.76 1.85 8.65
N LYS A 94 -17.31 2.60 7.67
CA LYS A 94 -17.73 2.01 6.40
C LYS A 94 -16.50 1.38 5.74
N ALA A 95 -16.32 0.09 5.96
CA ALA A 95 -15.31 -0.71 5.32
C ALA A 95 -15.49 -0.56 3.81
N THR A 96 -14.47 -0.04 3.15
CA THR A 96 -14.39 -0.12 1.69
C THR A 96 -14.29 -1.59 1.35
N GLU A 97 -15.38 -2.15 0.83
CA GLU A 97 -15.34 -3.47 0.22
C GLU A 97 -14.25 -3.46 -0.86
N PRO A 98 -13.38 -4.48 -0.90
CA PRO A 98 -12.35 -4.55 -1.92
C PRO A 98 -13.02 -4.50 -3.31
N PRO A 99 -12.44 -3.77 -4.28
CA PRO A 99 -13.03 -3.66 -5.60
C PRO A 99 -13.18 -5.06 -6.20
N ILE A 100 -14.36 -5.38 -6.71
CA ILE A 100 -14.65 -6.65 -7.38
C ILE A 100 -13.83 -6.68 -8.68
N LEU A 101 -12.68 -7.34 -8.64
CA LEU A 101 -11.87 -7.56 -9.83
C LEU A 101 -12.58 -8.59 -10.72
N THR A 102 -12.93 -8.20 -11.94
CA THR A 102 -13.48 -9.09 -12.97
C THR A 102 -12.38 -9.44 -13.96
N ILE A 103 -11.96 -10.70 -13.97
CA ILE A 103 -10.95 -11.22 -14.91
C ILE A 103 -11.68 -12.04 -15.97
N LYS A 104 -11.41 -11.78 -17.26
CA LYS A 104 -11.94 -12.59 -18.36
C LYS A 104 -11.14 -13.89 -18.42
N ALA A 105 -11.82 -15.03 -18.25
CA ALA A 105 -11.19 -16.34 -18.41
C ALA A 105 -11.09 -16.73 -19.90
N LYS A 106 -10.21 -17.69 -20.22
CA LYS A 106 -9.99 -18.18 -21.60
C LYS A 106 -11.22 -18.85 -22.22
N ASN A 107 -12.16 -19.32 -21.38
CA ASN A 107 -13.43 -19.94 -21.73
C ASN A 107 -14.61 -18.94 -21.78
N ALA A 108 -14.34 -17.65 -21.97
CA ALA A 108 -15.33 -16.56 -22.03
C ALA A 108 -16.16 -16.33 -20.75
N GLU A 109 -15.90 -17.06 -19.68
CA GLU A 109 -16.56 -16.89 -18.38
C GLU A 109 -15.90 -15.74 -17.58
N LYS A 110 -16.71 -14.93 -16.91
CA LYS A 110 -16.24 -13.78 -16.11
C LYS A 110 -15.93 -14.26 -14.69
N LEU A 111 -14.64 -14.39 -14.35
CA LEU A 111 -14.23 -14.69 -12.99
C LEU A 111 -14.39 -13.43 -12.13
N THR A 112 -15.17 -13.54 -11.07
CA THR A 112 -15.41 -12.48 -10.09
C THR A 112 -14.43 -12.65 -8.93
N SER A 113 -14.08 -11.58 -8.21
CA SER A 113 -13.12 -11.65 -7.07
C SER A 113 -13.40 -12.80 -6.08
N LYS A 114 -14.67 -13.14 -5.81
CA LYS A 114 -15.04 -14.29 -4.97
C LYS A 114 -14.66 -15.64 -5.58
N SER A 115 -14.86 -15.83 -6.89
CA SER A 115 -14.53 -17.09 -7.57
C SER A 115 -13.02 -17.28 -7.73
N VAL A 116 -12.24 -16.18 -7.81
CA VAL A 116 -10.78 -16.23 -7.80
C VAL A 116 -10.26 -16.70 -6.44
N ILE A 117 -10.82 -16.19 -5.34
CA ILE A 117 -10.44 -16.62 -3.98
C ILE A 117 -10.77 -18.10 -3.77
N GLU A 118 -11.96 -18.55 -4.14
CA GLU A 118 -12.34 -19.96 -4.03
C GLU A 118 -11.42 -20.86 -4.88
N ARG A 119 -11.04 -20.44 -6.10
CA ARG A 119 -10.09 -21.19 -6.92
C ARG A 119 -8.71 -21.32 -6.27
N TRP A 120 -8.20 -20.25 -5.67
CA TRP A 120 -6.94 -20.30 -4.93
C TRP A 120 -7.03 -21.21 -3.70
N LYS A 121 -8.16 -21.17 -2.99
CA LYS A 121 -8.41 -22.04 -1.85
C LYS A 121 -8.41 -23.52 -2.24
N THR A 122 -9.12 -23.88 -3.32
CA THR A 122 -9.13 -25.26 -3.84
C THR A 122 -7.73 -25.71 -4.27
N TYR A 123 -7.00 -24.87 -5.00
CA TYR A 123 -5.62 -25.19 -5.42
C TYR A 123 -4.69 -25.43 -4.23
N CYS A 124 -4.74 -24.58 -3.20
CA CYS A 124 -3.93 -24.78 -2.00
C CYS A 124 -4.34 -26.04 -1.22
N GLN A 125 -5.63 -26.39 -1.20
CA GLN A 125 -6.10 -27.63 -0.57
C GLN A 125 -5.63 -28.87 -1.32
N GLU A 126 -5.67 -28.87 -2.65
CA GLU A 126 -5.15 -29.95 -3.49
C GLU A 126 -3.63 -30.10 -3.33
N LEU A 127 -2.89 -28.99 -3.30
CA LEU A 127 -1.44 -29.00 -3.09
C LEU A 127 -1.07 -29.59 -1.71
N MET A 128 -1.75 -29.15 -0.64
CA MET A 128 -1.47 -29.66 0.71
C MET A 128 -1.95 -31.12 0.90
N ALA A 129 -2.97 -31.55 0.16
CA ALA A 129 -3.41 -32.95 0.18
C ALA A 129 -2.48 -33.88 -0.63
N GLY A 130 -1.83 -33.35 -1.68
CA GLY A 130 -0.90 -34.08 -2.54
C GLY A 130 0.46 -34.41 -1.88
N ASP A 131 0.86 -33.68 -0.84
CA ASP A 131 2.11 -33.90 -0.10
C ASP A 131 2.01 -34.99 1.01
N SER A 132 0.85 -35.64 1.17
CA SER A 132 0.67 -36.69 2.20
C SER A 132 1.10 -38.09 1.76
N THR A 133 1.61 -38.27 0.54
CA THR A 133 2.15 -39.55 0.04
C THR A 133 3.58 -39.39 -0.43
N ASP A 134 4.48 -39.02 0.48
CA ASP A 134 5.87 -39.43 0.34
C ASP A 134 6.39 -39.99 1.66
N SER A 135 6.13 -41.29 1.84
CA SER A 135 6.80 -42.10 2.85
C SER A 135 8.24 -42.35 2.39
N HIS A 136 9.09 -41.33 2.41
CA HIS A 136 10.53 -41.53 2.32
C HIS A 136 11.08 -41.91 3.70
N SER A 137 11.17 -43.22 3.94
CA SER A 137 11.89 -43.83 5.04
C SER A 137 13.39 -43.49 4.95
N TYR A 138 13.84 -42.54 5.76
CA TYR A 138 15.29 -42.34 5.95
C TYR A 138 15.80 -43.43 6.89
N ASN A 139 16.49 -44.39 6.28
CA ASN A 139 17.25 -45.41 6.96
C ASN A 139 18.32 -44.74 7.84
N ARG A 140 18.23 -44.93 9.17
CA ARG A 140 19.18 -44.39 10.15
C ARG A 140 20.45 -45.26 10.14
N GLY A 141 21.31 -45.04 9.16
CA GLY A 141 22.64 -45.62 9.09
C GLY A 141 23.57 -44.97 10.11
N VAL A 142 23.88 -45.70 11.17
CA VAL A 142 24.95 -45.40 12.13
C VAL A 142 26.30 -45.61 11.44
N GLY A 143 27.21 -44.62 11.49
CA GLY A 143 28.52 -44.76 10.83
C GLY A 143 29.46 -43.56 10.94
N THR A 144 30.11 -43.44 12.10
CA THR A 144 31.51 -42.98 12.31
C THR A 144 31.95 -41.58 11.88
N ALA A 145 32.39 -40.84 12.90
CA ALA A 145 33.17 -39.62 12.83
C ALA A 145 34.42 -39.76 11.96
N ASN A 146 34.74 -38.72 11.19
CA ASN A 146 36.13 -38.40 10.87
C ASN A 146 36.29 -36.89 10.77
N SER A 147 36.91 -36.33 11.80
CA SER A 147 37.39 -34.96 11.90
C SER A 147 38.58 -34.78 10.95
N LYS A 148 38.50 -33.87 9.97
CA LYS A 148 39.69 -33.32 9.32
C LYS A 148 39.41 -31.95 8.67
N THR A 149 39.97 -30.94 9.33
CA THR A 149 40.80 -29.84 8.78
C THR A 149 40.26 -28.90 7.70
N GLY A 150 40.39 -27.59 7.96
CA GLY A 150 40.48 -26.52 6.96
C GLY A 150 39.63 -25.30 7.34
N SER A 151 40.14 -24.32 8.09
CA SER A 151 41.03 -23.21 7.68
C SER A 151 40.30 -22.04 6.98
N VAL A 152 40.83 -20.84 7.26
CA VAL A 152 40.57 -19.47 6.73
C VAL A 152 39.44 -18.67 7.39
N LYS A 153 39.62 -17.41 7.83
CA LYS A 153 40.73 -16.45 7.76
C LYS A 153 40.48 -15.37 8.83
N GLY A 154 41.51 -15.07 9.63
CA GLY A 154 41.52 -13.98 10.60
C GLY A 154 41.86 -12.64 9.93
N CYS A 155 41.08 -11.62 10.30
CA CYS A 155 41.34 -10.22 10.01
C CYS A 155 42.43 -9.70 10.95
N SER A 156 43.44 -8.99 10.44
CA SER A 156 44.30 -8.14 11.27
C SER A 156 44.84 -6.96 10.46
N LYS A 157 45.03 -5.88 11.21
CA LYS A 157 45.14 -4.47 10.83
C LYS A 157 46.54 -3.97 11.23
N ALA A 158 46.89 -2.76 10.76
CA ALA A 158 48.07 -1.94 11.07
C ALA A 158 49.36 -2.37 10.34
N HIS A 159 50.17 -1.46 9.80
CA HIS A 159 50.48 -0.08 10.22
C HIS A 159 50.60 0.88 9.03
#